data_AF-Q1DG25-F1
#
_entry.id   AF-Q1DG25-F1
#
_cell.length_a   1.000
_cell.length_b   1.000
_cell.length_c   1.000
_cell.angle_alpha   90.00
_cell.angle_beta   90.00
_cell.angle_gamma   90.00
#
_symmetry.space_group_name_H-M   'P 1'
#
loop_
_entity.id
_entity.type
_entity.pdbx_description
1 polymer ?
#
loop_
_entity_poly.entity_id
_entity_poly.type
_entity_poly.pdbx_seq_one_letter_code
_entity_poly.pdbx_strand_id
1 'polypeptide(L)'
;MWAPPIPQGRPPMRVNLFQSIARLSETRTQQSVPPAASGPAQTQAPQQPSVPDVVARYLTDSFEAAGASEVIKQTKDSNCGAAVATLLSRTAGKDSASAAQKMDTLESRFTDGGGTTPEELAKMLAHEGLEVKKGTSNFDMPSVNEALARGQQVVVQLDTNRLATGVDSKIAGDSHWVVVDGMDDKGNYQVKDTNTGTKYSVSGQQIADSVGSAWELHQGGGMLVVGDPQSAMDEGTLVEKSSLHTSVLGNTDGGGSRARGSFGRESS
;
A
#
# COMPACT_ATOMS: atom_id res chain seq x y z
N MET A 1 1.25 -50.19 45.13
CA MET A 1 0.60 -48.92 44.77
C MET A 1 0.99 -48.59 43.34
N TRP A 2 0.07 -48.83 42.40
CA TRP A 2 0.26 -48.54 40.97
C TRP A 2 -0.77 -47.47 40.58
N ALA A 3 -0.29 -46.38 39.98
CA ALA A 3 -1.13 -45.30 39.48
C ALA A 3 -1.71 -45.67 38.10
N PRO A 4 -2.97 -45.32 37.79
CA PRO A 4 -3.55 -45.54 36.47
C PRO A 4 -3.07 -44.50 35.45
N PRO A 5 -3.06 -44.84 34.14
CA PRO A 5 -2.63 -43.93 33.08
C PRO A 5 -3.68 -42.84 32.76
N ILE A 6 -3.18 -41.66 32.43
CA ILE A 6 -3.93 -40.46 32.03
C ILE A 6 -4.52 -40.67 30.61
N PRO A 7 -5.81 -40.38 30.36
CA PRO A 7 -6.39 -40.48 29.02
C PRO A 7 -5.90 -39.35 28.11
N GLN A 8 -5.50 -39.72 26.89
CA GLN A 8 -5.09 -38.78 25.84
C GLN A 8 -6.28 -37.90 25.41
N GLY A 9 -6.10 -36.58 25.52
CA GLY A 9 -7.06 -35.58 25.08
C GLY A 9 -7.24 -35.61 23.56
N ARG A 10 -8.50 -35.57 23.12
CA ARG A 10 -8.88 -35.36 21.72
C ARG A 10 -8.38 -33.98 21.24
N PRO A 11 -7.92 -33.84 19.99
CA PRO A 11 -7.62 -32.54 19.42
C PRO A 11 -8.90 -31.69 19.31
N PRO A 12 -8.83 -30.37 19.54
CA PRO A 12 -9.98 -29.50 19.34
C PRO A 12 -10.35 -29.46 17.85
N MET A 13 -11.64 -29.68 17.56
CA MET A 13 -12.23 -29.42 16.25
C MET A 13 -12.01 -27.95 15.90
N ARG A 14 -11.23 -27.69 14.84
CA ARG A 14 -11.20 -26.39 14.18
C ARG A 14 -12.57 -26.17 13.51
N VAL A 15 -13.38 -25.31 14.09
CA VAL A 15 -14.59 -24.80 13.45
C VAL A 15 -14.14 -23.82 12.35
N ASN A 16 -14.34 -24.21 11.09
CA ASN A 16 -14.16 -23.35 9.92
C ASN A 16 -15.22 -22.23 9.97
N LEU A 17 -14.81 -21.05 10.46
CA LEU A 17 -15.61 -19.83 10.45
C LEU A 17 -15.52 -19.13 9.07
N PHE A 18 -15.85 -19.84 7.99
CA PHE A 18 -15.84 -19.30 6.62
C PHE A 18 -17.02 -19.82 5.77
N GLN A 19 -18.20 -20.01 6.36
CA GLN A 19 -19.44 -20.30 5.60
C GLN A 19 -20.71 -19.69 6.24
N SER A 20 -20.77 -18.36 6.38
CA SER A 20 -21.99 -17.70 6.90
C SER A 20 -22.39 -16.37 6.26
N ILE A 21 -22.00 -16.06 5.01
CA ILE A 21 -22.54 -14.86 4.31
C ILE A 21 -23.10 -15.18 2.91
N ALA A 22 -23.52 -16.42 2.68
CA ALA A 22 -24.29 -16.79 1.49
C ALA A 22 -25.57 -17.49 1.93
N ARG A 23 -26.57 -16.71 2.38
CA ARG A 23 -28.00 -17.04 2.45
C ARG A 23 -28.77 -15.95 3.21
N LEU A 24 -28.96 -14.80 2.56
CA LEU A 24 -29.99 -13.83 2.94
C LEU A 24 -30.46 -13.10 1.67
N SER A 25 -30.99 -13.85 0.71
CA SER A 25 -31.67 -13.28 -0.46
C SER A 25 -32.67 -14.27 -1.04
N GLU A 26 -33.51 -14.87 -0.20
CA GLU A 26 -34.68 -15.64 -0.64
C GLU A 26 -35.81 -15.44 0.37
N THR A 27 -36.56 -14.35 0.19
CA THR A 27 -37.99 -14.24 0.53
C THR A 27 -38.50 -12.86 0.11
N ARG A 28 -38.83 -12.71 -1.17
CA ARG A 28 -39.93 -11.81 -1.53
C ARG A 28 -40.79 -12.47 -2.59
N THR A 29 -41.99 -12.81 -2.15
CA THR A 29 -43.12 -13.30 -2.92
C THR A 29 -43.30 -12.50 -4.21
N GLN A 30 -43.36 -13.23 -5.33
CA GLN A 30 -43.91 -12.74 -6.59
C GLN A 30 -45.37 -12.33 -6.35
N GLN A 31 -45.67 -11.05 -6.56
CA GLN A 31 -47.03 -10.56 -6.65
C GLN A 31 -47.23 -9.99 -8.06
N SER A 32 -48.19 -10.57 -8.77
CA SER A 32 -48.55 -10.33 -10.16
C SER A 32 -49.10 -8.93 -10.39
N VAL A 33 -48.73 -8.33 -11.52
CA VAL A 33 -49.22 -7.03 -12.01
C VAL A 33 -50.27 -7.29 -13.12
N PRO A 34 -51.48 -6.69 -13.08
CA PRO A 34 -52.39 -6.62 -14.23
C PRO A 34 -52.11 -5.40 -15.14
N PRO A 35 -52.57 -5.41 -16.41
CA PRO A 35 -51.99 -4.59 -17.48
C PRO A 35 -52.46 -3.13 -17.53
N ALA A 36 -51.69 -2.37 -18.31
CA ALA A 36 -51.68 -0.94 -18.52
C ALA A 36 -53.02 -0.27 -18.91
N ALA A 37 -53.20 0.95 -18.42
CA ALA A 37 -54.07 1.97 -19.02
C ALA A 37 -53.31 3.30 -19.17
N SER A 38 -53.50 3.86 -20.35
CA SER A 38 -52.83 4.97 -21.03
C SER A 38 -52.92 6.34 -20.34
N GLY A 39 -51.84 7.13 -20.41
CA GLY A 39 -51.87 8.59 -20.20
C GLY A 39 -50.45 9.20 -20.18
N PRO A 40 -50.15 10.26 -20.96
CA PRO A 40 -48.82 10.86 -20.98
C PRO A 40 -48.71 11.91 -19.87
N ALA A 41 -47.86 11.66 -18.87
CA ALA A 41 -47.40 12.68 -17.93
C ALA A 41 -45.88 12.64 -17.90
N GLN A 42 -45.26 13.72 -18.36
CA GLN A 42 -43.83 13.94 -18.26
C GLN A 42 -43.45 14.01 -16.77
N THR A 43 -42.70 13.03 -16.28
CA THR A 43 -42.09 13.08 -14.95
C THR A 43 -40.60 13.36 -15.12
N GLN A 44 -40.19 14.57 -14.75
CA GLN A 44 -38.79 14.98 -14.66
C GLN A 44 -38.03 14.04 -13.72
N ALA A 45 -36.83 13.62 -14.14
CA ALA A 45 -35.89 12.94 -13.27
C ALA A 45 -35.54 13.84 -12.07
N PRO A 46 -35.39 13.30 -10.85
CA PRO A 46 -35.01 14.11 -9.70
C PRO A 46 -33.68 14.82 -9.98
N GLN A 47 -33.73 16.15 -10.00
CA GLN A 47 -32.57 17.01 -10.13
C GLN A 47 -31.65 16.77 -8.94
N GLN A 48 -30.48 16.23 -9.23
CA GLN A 48 -29.36 16.12 -8.31
C GLN A 48 -29.04 17.54 -7.78
N PRO A 49 -28.98 17.78 -6.46
CA PRO A 49 -28.75 19.11 -5.94
C PRO A 49 -27.39 19.64 -6.42
N SER A 50 -27.41 20.79 -7.09
CA SER A 50 -26.21 21.48 -7.57
C SER A 50 -25.41 21.95 -6.37
N VAL A 51 -24.27 21.31 -6.13
CA VAL A 51 -23.31 21.75 -5.12
C VAL A 51 -22.82 23.16 -5.51
N PRO A 52 -22.84 24.16 -4.60
CA PRO A 52 -22.40 25.51 -4.93
C PRO A 52 -20.96 25.52 -5.45
N ASP A 53 -20.67 26.35 -6.46
CA ASP A 53 -19.36 26.47 -7.15
C ASP A 53 -18.17 26.63 -6.17
N VAL A 54 -18.41 27.25 -5.00
CA VAL A 54 -17.42 27.39 -3.92
C VAL A 54 -17.05 26.05 -3.27
N VAL A 55 -17.99 25.11 -3.13
CA VAL A 55 -17.75 23.77 -2.59
C VAL A 55 -17.09 22.87 -3.64
N ALA A 56 -17.47 23.04 -4.91
CA ALA A 56 -16.79 22.38 -6.03
C ALA A 56 -15.32 22.84 -6.12
N ARG A 57 -15.05 24.15 -6.02
CA ARG A 57 -13.69 24.70 -5.93
C ARG A 57 -12.93 24.23 -4.70
N TYR A 58 -13.57 24.16 -3.53
CA TYR A 58 -12.89 23.64 -2.33
C TYR A 58 -12.53 22.15 -2.48
N LEU A 59 -13.36 21.35 -3.15
CA LEU A 59 -13.06 19.95 -3.46
C LEU A 59 -11.99 19.83 -4.56
N THR A 60 -12.07 20.60 -5.65
CA THR A 60 -11.06 20.60 -6.72
C THR A 60 -9.70 21.11 -6.22
N ASP A 61 -9.68 22.18 -5.44
CA ASP A 61 -8.46 22.72 -4.84
C ASP A 61 -7.90 21.80 -3.75
N SER A 62 -8.74 21.01 -3.05
CA SER A 62 -8.26 20.00 -2.08
C SER A 62 -7.70 18.73 -2.74
N PHE A 63 -8.08 18.43 -3.99
CA PHE A 63 -7.53 17.32 -4.77
C PHE A 63 -6.34 17.74 -5.67
N GLU A 64 -6.22 19.03 -6.01
CA GLU A 64 -5.04 19.58 -6.71
C GLU A 64 -3.94 20.12 -5.77
N ALA A 65 -4.22 20.36 -4.47
CA ALA A 65 -3.21 20.84 -3.52
C ALA A 65 -2.23 19.77 -3.00
N ALA A 66 -2.39 18.50 -3.36
CA ALA A 66 -1.32 17.50 -3.25
C ALA A 66 -0.72 17.32 -4.66
N GLY A 67 0.14 18.26 -5.04
CA GLY A 67 0.67 18.39 -6.40
C GLY A 67 1.07 17.04 -6.99
N ALA A 68 0.85 16.90 -8.29
CA ALA A 68 1.35 15.80 -9.11
C ALA A 68 2.89 15.72 -9.00
N SER A 69 3.38 15.15 -7.90
CA SER A 69 4.78 14.78 -7.77
C SER A 69 4.97 13.63 -8.74
N GLU A 70 5.67 13.95 -9.83
CA GLU A 70 6.21 12.98 -10.76
C GLU A 70 6.82 11.83 -9.97
N VAL A 71 6.45 10.59 -10.32
CA VAL A 71 6.95 9.41 -9.62
C VAL A 71 8.45 9.35 -9.82
N ILE A 72 9.19 9.39 -8.71
CA ILE A 72 10.65 9.34 -8.75
C ILE A 72 11.07 7.92 -9.13
N LYS A 73 11.80 7.80 -10.25
CA LYS A 73 12.42 6.54 -10.64
C LYS A 73 13.69 6.32 -9.82
N GLN A 74 13.83 5.13 -9.25
CA GLN A 74 15.03 4.69 -8.56
C GLN A 74 16.23 4.66 -9.53
N THR A 75 17.42 4.95 -9.02
CA THR A 75 18.63 5.09 -9.84
C THR A 75 19.51 3.84 -9.88
N LYS A 76 19.26 2.87 -9.00
CA LYS A 76 19.96 1.59 -8.90
C LYS A 76 18.95 0.47 -8.65
N ASP A 77 19.31 -0.78 -8.94
CA ASP A 77 18.42 -1.91 -8.69
C ASP A 77 18.05 -2.08 -7.21
N SER A 78 18.95 -1.71 -6.30
CA SER A 78 18.84 -1.88 -4.84
C SER A 78 18.12 -0.75 -4.12
N ASN A 79 18.00 0.45 -4.71
CA ASN A 79 17.64 1.65 -3.96
C ASN A 79 16.14 2.03 -4.00
N CYS A 80 15.25 1.06 -4.21
CA CYS A 80 13.80 1.31 -4.23
C CYS A 80 13.27 1.88 -2.90
N GLY A 81 13.81 1.45 -1.76
CA GLY A 81 13.48 2.02 -0.44
C GLY A 81 13.91 3.48 -0.30
N ALA A 82 15.14 3.81 -0.73
CA ALA A 82 15.62 5.20 -0.76
C ALA A 82 14.80 6.07 -1.71
N ALA A 83 14.37 5.53 -2.86
CA ALA A 83 13.49 6.21 -3.79
C ALA A 83 12.11 6.50 -3.18
N VAL A 84 11.55 5.54 -2.43
CA VAL A 84 10.29 5.73 -1.69
C VAL A 84 10.42 6.83 -0.63
N ALA A 85 11.45 6.79 0.21
CA ALA A 85 11.67 7.82 1.23
C ALA A 85 11.85 9.21 0.59
N THR A 86 12.58 9.30 -0.52
CA THR A 86 12.75 10.53 -1.30
C THR A 86 11.41 11.04 -1.85
N LEU A 87 10.60 10.16 -2.47
CA LEU A 87 9.27 10.50 -3.01
C LEU A 87 8.32 11.03 -1.93
N LEU A 88 8.30 10.40 -0.75
CA LEU A 88 7.45 10.81 0.38
C LEU A 88 7.92 12.15 0.97
N SER A 89 9.23 12.34 1.14
CA SER A 89 9.79 13.61 1.63
C SER A 89 9.46 14.79 0.71
N ARG A 90 9.49 14.60 -0.61
CA ARG A 90 9.11 15.62 -1.60
C ARG A 90 7.62 15.92 -1.54
N THR A 91 6.79 14.88 -1.38
CA THR A 91 5.34 15.06 -1.23
C THR A 91 5.00 15.82 0.06
N ALA A 92 5.81 15.67 1.10
CA ALA A 92 5.71 16.45 2.34
C ALA A 92 6.35 17.86 2.26
N GLY A 93 6.83 18.29 1.08
CA GLY A 93 7.45 19.60 0.89
C GLY A 93 8.84 19.77 1.52
N LYS A 94 9.55 18.67 1.82
CA LYS A 94 10.85 18.65 2.53
C LYS A 94 12.05 18.56 1.58
N ASP A 95 11.94 19.11 0.37
CA ASP A 95 12.93 18.91 -0.69
C ASP A 95 13.97 20.05 -0.75
N SER A 96 15.25 19.71 -0.63
CA SER A 96 16.38 20.65 -0.67
C SER A 96 17.56 20.20 -1.55
N ALA A 97 17.55 18.96 -2.04
CA ALA A 97 18.60 18.36 -2.86
C ALA A 97 17.99 17.69 -4.10
N SER A 98 18.82 17.32 -5.09
CA SER A 98 18.33 16.51 -6.20
C SER A 98 17.92 15.11 -5.73
N ALA A 99 16.88 14.53 -6.34
CA ALA A 99 16.36 13.22 -5.97
C ALA A 99 17.44 12.12 -6.01
N ALA A 100 18.33 12.15 -7.02
CA ALA A 100 19.43 11.19 -7.15
C ALA A 100 20.42 11.28 -5.97
N GLN A 101 20.89 12.49 -5.64
CA GLN A 101 21.82 12.70 -4.52
C GLN A 101 21.21 12.30 -3.17
N LYS A 102 19.91 12.56 -3.01
CA LYS A 102 19.17 12.17 -1.82
C LYS A 102 19.06 10.65 -1.69
N MET A 103 18.70 9.95 -2.78
CA MET A 103 18.68 8.49 -2.81
C MET A 103 20.05 7.89 -2.46
N ASP A 104 21.13 8.42 -3.04
CA ASP A 104 22.50 7.95 -2.75
C ASP A 104 22.91 8.19 -1.29
N THR A 105 22.51 9.33 -0.72
CA THR A 105 22.79 9.67 0.68
C THR A 105 22.04 8.74 1.64
N LEU A 106 20.76 8.47 1.36
CA LEU A 106 19.95 7.55 2.16
C LEU A 106 20.48 6.12 2.07
N GLU A 107 20.77 5.63 0.87
CA GLU A 107 21.33 4.29 0.65
C GLU A 107 22.67 4.14 1.39
N SER A 108 23.60 5.08 1.19
CA SER A 108 24.93 5.04 1.81
C SER A 108 24.89 5.12 3.35
N ARG A 109 23.85 5.74 3.92
CA ARG A 109 23.74 5.93 5.37
C ARG A 109 23.05 4.75 6.05
N PHE A 110 22.06 4.16 5.41
CA PHE A 110 21.13 3.25 6.07
C PHE A 110 21.16 1.82 5.53
N THR A 111 21.87 1.52 4.45
CA THR A 111 21.91 0.18 3.85
C THR A 111 23.35 -0.25 3.57
N ASP A 112 23.54 -1.53 3.24
CA ASP A 112 24.81 -2.07 2.74
C ASP A 112 24.87 -2.15 1.19
N GLY A 113 23.84 -1.65 0.50
CA GLY A 113 23.70 -1.72 -0.96
C GLY A 113 22.97 -2.98 -1.48
N GLY A 114 22.55 -3.91 -0.61
CA GLY A 114 21.79 -5.11 -0.99
C GLY A 114 20.29 -4.89 -1.24
N GLY A 115 19.76 -3.75 -0.77
CA GLY A 115 18.35 -3.41 -0.82
C GLY A 115 17.98 -2.57 0.40
N THR A 116 16.70 -2.52 0.76
CA THR A 116 16.26 -1.81 1.97
C THR A 116 15.29 -2.70 2.76
N THR A 117 15.67 -3.11 3.98
CA THR A 117 14.76 -3.78 4.92
C THR A 117 13.66 -2.83 5.41
N PRO A 118 12.58 -3.35 6.02
CA PRO A 118 11.57 -2.51 6.68
C PRO A 118 12.16 -1.58 7.77
N GLU A 119 13.14 -2.04 8.53
CA GLU A 119 13.77 -1.24 9.59
C GLU A 119 14.64 -0.11 9.01
N GLU A 120 15.41 -0.39 7.97
CA GLU A 120 16.21 0.61 7.27
C GLU A 120 15.33 1.65 6.58
N LEU A 121 14.22 1.22 5.96
CA LEU A 121 13.25 2.15 5.37
C LEU A 121 12.65 3.07 6.44
N ALA A 122 12.29 2.54 7.60
CA ALA A 122 11.83 3.37 8.71
C ALA A 122 12.88 4.39 9.17
N LYS A 123 14.16 4.02 9.21
CA LYS A 123 15.26 4.95 9.52
C LYS A 123 15.40 6.04 8.46
N MET A 124 15.27 5.69 7.18
CA MET A 124 15.24 6.67 6.09
C MET A 124 14.05 7.64 6.24
N LEU A 125 12.84 7.13 6.52
CA LEU A 125 11.66 7.97 6.72
C LEU A 125 11.81 8.90 7.92
N ALA A 126 12.34 8.39 9.04
CA ALA A 126 12.64 9.19 10.22
C ALA A 126 13.66 10.30 9.94
N HIS A 127 14.69 10.01 9.14
CA HIS A 127 15.66 11.01 8.68
C HIS A 127 14.99 12.13 7.87
N GLU A 128 13.99 11.78 7.07
CA GLU A 128 13.16 12.72 6.32
C GLU A 128 12.07 13.40 7.18
N GLY A 129 12.10 13.19 8.50
CA GLY A 129 11.15 13.78 9.44
C GLY A 129 9.73 13.24 9.29
N LEU A 130 9.58 12.00 8.82
CA LEU A 130 8.31 11.29 8.69
C LEU A 130 8.17 10.23 9.79
N GLU A 131 6.95 10.03 10.28
CA GLU A 131 6.62 9.04 11.30
C GLU A 131 5.98 7.81 10.64
N VAL A 132 6.51 6.63 10.95
CA VAL A 132 5.79 5.37 10.74
C VAL A 132 4.77 5.21 11.87
N LYS A 133 3.48 5.24 11.52
CA LYS A 133 2.36 5.24 12.48
C LYS A 133 1.80 3.85 12.74
N LYS A 134 1.99 2.94 11.79
CA LYS A 134 1.50 1.56 11.83
C LYS A 134 2.30 0.72 10.85
N GLY A 135 2.51 -0.55 11.20
CA GLY A 135 2.98 -1.56 10.27
C GLY A 135 2.19 -2.86 10.43
N THR A 136 2.01 -3.59 9.33
CA THR A 136 1.34 -4.90 9.31
C THR A 136 2.05 -5.82 8.32
N SER A 137 2.07 -7.12 8.60
CA SER A 137 2.66 -8.14 7.70
C SER A 137 1.82 -8.41 6.45
N ASN A 138 0.57 -7.94 6.44
CA ASN A 138 -0.38 -8.07 5.34
C ASN A 138 -0.86 -6.69 4.86
N PHE A 139 -1.52 -6.67 3.69
CA PHE A 139 -2.23 -5.49 3.22
C PHE A 139 -3.60 -5.39 3.91
N ASP A 140 -3.74 -4.45 4.85
CA ASP A 140 -4.97 -4.23 5.62
C ASP A 140 -5.78 -3.07 5.04
N MET A 141 -6.65 -3.37 4.05
CA MET A 141 -7.43 -2.38 3.30
C MET A 141 -8.18 -1.36 4.18
N PRO A 142 -8.87 -1.74 5.28
CA PRO A 142 -9.48 -0.78 6.19
C PRO A 142 -8.51 0.28 6.70
N SER A 143 -7.29 -0.12 7.10
CA SER A 143 -6.28 0.82 7.59
C SER A 143 -5.70 1.68 6.48
N VAL A 144 -5.54 1.13 5.28
CA VAL A 144 -5.13 1.94 4.11
C VAL A 144 -6.16 3.01 3.82
N ASN A 145 -7.44 2.65 3.82
CA ASN A 145 -8.53 3.59 3.54
C ASN A 145 -8.60 4.69 4.60
N GLU A 146 -8.44 4.33 5.86
CA GLU A 146 -8.39 5.29 6.96
C GLU A 146 -7.17 6.22 6.84
N ALA A 147 -6.00 5.69 6.52
CA ALA A 147 -4.78 6.48 6.32
C ALA A 147 -4.95 7.48 5.17
N LEU A 148 -5.40 7.01 4.01
CA LEU A 148 -5.63 7.87 2.84
C LEU A 148 -6.68 8.95 3.12
N ALA A 149 -7.75 8.64 3.85
CA ALA A 149 -8.76 9.63 4.26
C ALA A 149 -8.21 10.71 5.20
N ARG A 150 -7.09 10.45 5.89
CA ARG A 150 -6.37 11.40 6.75
C ARG A 150 -5.24 12.13 6.01
N GLY A 151 -5.11 11.95 4.69
CA GLY A 151 -4.01 12.51 3.90
C GLY A 151 -2.65 11.85 4.17
N GLN A 152 -2.64 10.67 4.78
CA GLN A 152 -1.43 9.88 5.01
C GLN A 152 -1.12 9.00 3.79
N GLN A 153 0.10 8.50 3.73
CA GLN A 153 0.57 7.65 2.64
C GLN A 153 0.83 6.25 3.17
N VAL A 154 0.73 5.25 2.30
CA VAL A 154 1.03 3.86 2.66
C VAL A 154 2.18 3.36 1.80
N VAL A 155 3.17 2.76 2.44
CA VAL A 155 4.30 2.11 1.78
C VAL A 155 4.09 0.61 1.85
N VAL A 156 4.30 -0.10 0.75
CA VAL A 156 4.02 -1.54 0.64
C VAL A 156 5.23 -2.28 0.11
N GLN A 157 5.61 -3.38 0.78
CA GLN A 157 6.59 -4.35 0.26
C GLN A 157 5.84 -5.49 -0.42
N LEU A 158 6.14 -5.73 -1.69
CA LEU A 158 5.39 -6.68 -2.50
C LEU A 158 6.27 -7.42 -3.50
N ASP A 159 5.74 -8.51 -4.07
CA ASP A 159 6.35 -9.24 -5.16
C ASP A 159 5.98 -8.60 -6.50
N THR A 160 6.98 -8.16 -7.25
CA THR A 160 6.78 -7.42 -8.50
C THR A 160 6.13 -8.22 -9.62
N ASN A 161 6.20 -9.56 -9.64
CA ASN A 161 5.56 -10.39 -10.67
C ASN A 161 4.06 -10.56 -10.45
N ARG A 162 3.55 -10.23 -9.27
CA ARG A 162 2.12 -10.35 -8.94
C ARG A 162 1.28 -9.14 -9.33
N LEU A 163 1.90 -8.00 -9.56
CA LEU A 163 1.23 -6.81 -10.09
C LEU A 163 1.21 -6.72 -11.63
N ALA A 164 2.05 -7.50 -12.32
CA ALA A 164 2.17 -7.45 -13.77
C ALA A 164 1.13 -8.37 -14.46
N THR A 165 0.31 -7.81 -15.35
CA THR A 165 -0.57 -8.61 -16.21
C THR A 165 0.25 -9.39 -17.24
N GLY A 166 0.00 -10.70 -17.37
CA GLY A 166 0.62 -11.54 -18.41
C GLY A 166 1.96 -12.17 -18.04
N VAL A 167 2.41 -12.02 -16.79
CA VAL A 167 3.53 -12.80 -16.25
C VAL A 167 2.97 -14.07 -15.60
N ASP A 168 3.65 -15.20 -15.76
CA ASP A 168 3.29 -16.41 -15.01
C ASP A 168 3.42 -16.10 -13.52
N SER A 169 2.28 -16.02 -12.85
CA SER A 169 2.21 -15.69 -11.43
C SER A 169 2.96 -16.72 -10.60
N LYS A 170 3.27 -17.92 -11.11
CA LYS A 170 4.07 -18.92 -10.42
C LYS A 170 5.57 -18.59 -10.34
N ILE A 171 6.06 -17.62 -11.11
CA ILE A 171 7.46 -17.20 -11.08
C ILE A 171 7.59 -16.07 -10.05
N ALA A 172 8.35 -16.33 -8.98
CA ALA A 172 8.69 -15.31 -8.00
C ALA A 172 9.28 -14.08 -8.72
N GLY A 173 8.71 -12.92 -8.43
CA GLY A 173 9.32 -11.66 -8.79
C GLY A 173 10.37 -11.29 -7.78
N ASP A 174 10.75 -10.03 -7.85
CA ASP A 174 11.61 -9.40 -6.88
C ASP A 174 10.79 -8.73 -5.76
N SER A 175 11.33 -8.69 -4.54
CA SER A 175 10.81 -7.90 -3.41
C SER A 175 11.05 -6.41 -3.66
N HIS A 176 9.99 -5.61 -3.62
CA HIS A 176 10.02 -4.19 -4.02
C HIS A 176 9.12 -3.31 -3.17
N TRP A 177 9.54 -2.06 -2.96
CA TRP A 177 8.81 -1.04 -2.23
C TRP A 177 8.06 -0.10 -3.17
N VAL A 178 6.76 0.09 -2.91
CA VAL A 178 5.91 1.05 -3.63
C VAL A 178 5.15 1.96 -2.67
N VAL A 179 4.63 3.07 -3.19
CA VAL A 179 3.75 3.98 -2.42
C VAL A 179 2.32 3.87 -2.94
N VAL A 180 1.36 3.76 -2.03
CA VAL A 180 -0.07 3.94 -2.26
C VAL A 180 -0.48 5.30 -1.70
N ASP A 181 -0.97 6.19 -2.55
CA ASP A 181 -1.26 7.59 -2.19
C ASP A 181 -2.69 8.06 -2.49
N GLY A 182 -3.57 7.16 -2.92
CA GLY A 182 -4.96 7.49 -3.17
C GLY A 182 -5.74 6.34 -3.78
N MET A 183 -6.97 6.66 -4.21
CA MET A 183 -7.81 5.77 -5.01
C MET A 183 -8.33 6.48 -6.25
N ASP A 184 -8.64 5.71 -7.28
CA ASP A 184 -9.45 6.18 -8.41
C ASP A 184 -10.96 6.16 -8.09
N ASP A 185 -11.77 6.71 -8.98
CA ASP A 185 -13.24 6.76 -8.84
C ASP A 185 -13.91 5.36 -8.85
N LYS A 186 -13.16 4.31 -9.18
CA LYS A 186 -13.61 2.92 -9.19
C LYS A 186 -13.22 2.18 -7.90
N GLY A 187 -12.55 2.85 -6.97
CA GLY A 187 -12.07 2.29 -5.71
C GLY A 187 -10.79 1.45 -5.85
N ASN A 188 -10.06 1.56 -6.96
CA ASN A 188 -8.73 0.96 -7.09
C ASN A 188 -7.69 1.86 -6.44
N TYR A 189 -6.66 1.27 -5.85
CA TYR A 189 -5.56 2.00 -5.26
C TYR A 189 -4.62 2.55 -6.33
N GLN A 190 -4.19 3.78 -6.11
CA GLN A 190 -3.20 4.47 -6.92
C GLN A 190 -1.80 4.14 -6.40
N VAL A 191 -1.05 3.33 -7.15
CA VAL A 191 0.30 2.90 -6.82
C VAL A 191 1.31 3.75 -7.59
N LYS A 192 2.27 4.34 -6.87
CA LYS A 192 3.48 4.97 -7.41
C LYS A 192 4.63 3.97 -7.29
N ASP A 193 5.13 3.53 -8.44
CA ASP A 193 6.18 2.52 -8.54
C ASP A 193 7.51 3.16 -8.93
N THR A 194 8.44 3.17 -7.98
CA THR A 194 9.77 3.75 -8.15
C THR A 194 10.68 2.95 -9.07
N ASN A 195 10.42 1.67 -9.33
CA ASN A 195 11.20 0.87 -10.28
C ASN A 195 10.94 1.31 -11.72
N THR A 196 9.69 1.65 -12.03
CA THR A 196 9.30 2.11 -13.37
C THR A 196 9.28 3.63 -13.49
N GLY A 197 9.16 4.37 -12.38
CA GLY A 197 8.91 5.81 -12.40
C GLY A 197 7.48 6.13 -12.86
N THR A 198 6.53 5.20 -12.66
CA THR A 198 5.16 5.34 -13.16
C THR A 198 4.12 5.24 -12.06
N LYS A 199 2.92 5.73 -12.36
CA LYS A 199 1.73 5.62 -11.52
C LYS A 199 0.69 4.77 -12.23
N TYR A 200 0.07 3.82 -11.52
CA TYR A 200 -0.98 2.96 -12.07
C TYR A 200 -2.02 2.58 -11.03
N SER A 201 -3.20 2.15 -11.50
CA SER A 201 -4.33 1.75 -10.66
C SER A 201 -4.40 0.23 -10.54
N VAL A 202 -4.51 -0.30 -9.32
CA VAL A 202 -4.68 -1.74 -9.05
C VAL A 202 -5.71 -1.98 -7.95
N SER A 203 -6.43 -3.10 -8.02
CA SER A 203 -7.38 -3.45 -6.96
C SER A 203 -6.67 -3.76 -5.65
N GLY A 204 -7.37 -3.55 -4.52
CA GLY A 204 -6.86 -3.93 -3.20
C GLY A 204 -6.48 -5.39 -3.09
N GLN A 205 -7.26 -6.28 -3.71
CA GLN A 205 -6.98 -7.71 -3.69
C GLN A 205 -5.66 -8.04 -4.40
N GLN A 206 -5.37 -7.41 -5.54
CA GLN A 206 -4.09 -7.62 -6.24
C GLN A 206 -2.90 -7.17 -5.40
N ILE A 207 -3.00 -6.05 -4.67
CA ILE A 207 -1.94 -5.64 -3.74
C ILE A 207 -1.81 -6.66 -2.62
N ALA A 208 -2.92 -7.08 -2.00
CA ALA A 208 -2.92 -8.07 -0.92
C ALA A 208 -2.29 -9.41 -1.34
N ASP A 209 -2.62 -9.91 -2.53
CA ASP A 209 -2.06 -11.15 -3.08
C ASP A 209 -0.55 -11.00 -3.37
N SER A 210 -0.12 -9.81 -3.82
CA SER A 210 1.30 -9.49 -4.08
C SER A 210 2.10 -9.40 -2.79
N VAL A 211 1.53 -8.82 -1.73
CA VAL A 211 2.11 -8.77 -0.38
C VAL A 211 2.21 -10.17 0.22
N GLY A 212 1.14 -10.98 0.13
CA GLY A 212 1.14 -12.36 0.60
C GLY A 212 2.20 -13.20 -0.10
N SER A 213 2.33 -13.05 -1.42
CA SER A 213 3.38 -13.71 -2.19
C SER A 213 4.77 -13.27 -1.78
N ALA A 214 4.98 -11.97 -1.49
CA ALA A 214 6.25 -11.49 -1.00
C ALA A 214 6.64 -12.15 0.33
N TRP A 215 5.68 -12.24 1.25
CA TRP A 215 5.89 -12.92 2.51
C TRP A 215 6.27 -14.40 2.33
N GLU A 216 5.58 -15.11 1.44
CA GLU A 216 5.82 -16.53 1.17
C GLU A 216 7.17 -16.80 0.47
N LEU A 217 7.57 -15.94 -0.46
CA LEU A 217 8.72 -16.17 -1.35
C LEU A 217 10.00 -15.50 -0.87
N HIS A 218 9.87 -14.32 -0.24
CA HIS A 218 10.98 -13.47 0.16
C HIS A 218 11.12 -13.36 1.67
N GLN A 219 10.21 -13.96 2.46
CA GLN A 219 10.20 -13.84 3.93
C GLN A 219 10.12 -12.38 4.42
N GLY A 220 9.63 -11.49 3.56
CA GLY A 220 9.46 -10.07 3.80
C GLY A 220 8.25 -9.57 3.02
N GLY A 221 7.45 -8.73 3.64
CA GLY A 221 6.22 -8.22 3.06
C GLY A 221 5.46 -7.36 4.04
N GLY A 222 4.45 -6.66 3.53
CA GLY A 222 3.50 -5.95 4.37
C GLY A 222 3.36 -4.50 3.96
N MET A 223 2.88 -3.69 4.90
CA MET A 223 2.71 -2.26 4.68
C MET A 223 3.06 -1.44 5.91
N LEU A 224 3.45 -0.19 5.66
CA LEU A 224 3.67 0.85 6.65
C LEU A 224 2.74 2.02 6.35
N VAL A 225 2.06 2.54 7.36
CA VAL A 225 1.35 3.84 7.28
C VAL A 225 2.32 4.93 7.69
N VAL A 226 2.49 5.92 6.83
CA VAL A 226 3.48 7.00 6.96
C VAL A 226 2.80 8.35 6.87
N GLY A 227 3.22 9.29 7.71
CA GLY A 227 2.79 10.68 7.60
C GLY A 227 3.60 11.60 8.51
N ASP A 228 3.22 12.87 8.57
CA ASP A 228 3.86 13.81 9.48
C ASP A 228 3.63 13.43 10.95
N PRO A 229 4.62 13.65 11.82
CA PRO A 229 4.45 13.44 13.24
C PRO A 229 3.43 14.44 13.81
N GLN A 230 2.68 14.03 14.83
CA GLN A 230 1.66 14.90 15.46
C GLN A 230 2.25 16.15 16.13
N SER A 231 3.54 16.09 16.50
CA SER A 231 4.33 17.18 17.05
C SER A 231 5.75 17.08 16.51
N ALA A 232 6.53 18.16 16.55
CA ALA A 232 7.95 18.09 16.20
C ALA A 232 8.66 17.03 17.05
N MET A 233 9.39 16.13 16.40
CA MET A 233 10.18 15.05 17.01
C MET A 233 11.54 15.00 16.31
N ASP A 234 12.57 14.66 17.06
CA ASP A 234 13.90 14.41 16.49
C ASP A 234 13.96 13.03 15.79
N GLU A 235 14.98 12.85 14.95
CA GLU A 235 15.20 11.62 14.19
C GLU A 235 15.27 10.38 15.10
N GLY A 236 15.94 10.48 16.26
CA GLY A 236 16.10 9.36 17.19
C GLY A 236 14.76 8.89 17.76
N THR A 237 13.92 9.84 18.18
CA THR A 237 12.55 9.55 18.66
C THR A 237 11.69 8.92 17.56
N LEU A 238 11.79 9.41 16.32
CA LEU A 238 11.06 8.84 15.18
C LEU A 238 11.51 7.41 14.88
N VAL A 239 12.81 7.13 14.94
CA VAL A 239 13.37 5.77 14.78
C VAL A 239 12.85 4.84 15.86
N GLU A 240 12.93 5.22 17.14
CA GLU A 240 12.50 4.38 18.26
C GLU A 240 11.02 3.98 18.13
N LYS A 241 10.16 4.94 17.80
CA LYS A 241 8.75 4.66 17.53
C LYS A 241 8.55 3.74 16.32
N SER A 242 9.27 4.00 15.23
CA SER A 242 9.11 3.23 14.00
C SER A 242 9.51 1.76 14.18
N SER A 243 10.49 1.46 15.03
CA SER A 243 10.90 0.08 15.35
C SER A 243 9.77 -0.76 15.98
N LEU A 244 8.80 -0.13 16.66
CA LEU A 244 7.61 -0.82 17.18
C LEU A 244 6.67 -1.30 16.06
N HIS A 245 6.81 -0.75 14.85
CA HIS A 245 5.92 -0.98 13.73
C HIS A 245 6.56 -1.81 12.61
N THR A 246 7.89 -1.88 12.53
CA THR A 246 8.59 -2.60 11.44
C THR A 246 8.83 -4.08 11.73
N SER A 247 8.94 -4.47 13.00
CA SER A 247 9.25 -5.87 13.40
C SER A 247 8.27 -6.91 12.86
N VAL A 248 7.05 -6.51 12.50
CA VAL A 248 6.03 -7.41 11.96
C VAL A 248 6.19 -7.70 10.46
N LEU A 249 7.04 -6.97 9.72
CA LEU A 249 7.18 -7.07 8.26
C LEU A 249 8.25 -8.09 7.80
N GLY A 250 8.90 -8.78 8.73
CA GLY A 250 10.09 -9.58 8.43
C GLY A 250 11.35 -8.71 8.33
N ASN A 251 12.49 -9.33 8.01
CA ASN A 251 13.79 -8.64 7.95
C ASN A 251 14.51 -8.81 6.61
N THR A 252 13.75 -9.08 5.54
CA THR A 252 14.33 -9.21 4.19
C THR A 252 14.27 -7.89 3.45
N ASP A 253 15.33 -7.61 2.70
CA ASP A 253 15.44 -6.44 1.85
C ASP A 253 14.37 -6.39 0.77
N GLY A 254 13.80 -5.19 0.55
CA GLY A 254 13.25 -4.82 -0.75
C GLY A 254 14.40 -4.30 -1.59
N GLY A 255 14.92 -5.12 -2.50
CA GLY A 255 16.10 -4.79 -3.29
C GLY A 255 16.03 -5.24 -4.74
N GLY A 256 14.90 -5.79 -5.19
CA GLY A 256 14.83 -6.34 -6.52
C GLY A 256 14.01 -5.45 -7.45
N SER A 257 14.69 -5.00 -8.50
CA SER A 257 14.12 -4.19 -9.56
C SER A 257 13.97 -5.05 -10.81
N ARG A 258 12.78 -5.01 -11.44
CA ARG A 258 12.61 -5.56 -12.81
C ARG A 258 13.55 -4.88 -13.82
N ALA A 259 14.08 -3.72 -13.47
CA ALA A 259 15.04 -2.96 -14.25
C ALA A 259 16.46 -3.56 -14.30
N ARG A 260 16.73 -4.73 -13.70
CA ARG A 260 18.01 -5.46 -13.88
C ARG A 260 18.44 -5.59 -15.35
N GLY A 261 17.48 -5.70 -16.27
CA GLY A 261 17.75 -5.71 -17.72
C GLY A 261 18.14 -4.34 -18.32
N SER A 262 17.81 -3.24 -17.65
CA SER A 262 18.12 -1.86 -18.03
C SER A 262 19.40 -1.32 -17.37
N PHE A 263 19.73 -1.74 -16.15
CA PHE A 263 20.95 -1.30 -15.46
C PHE A 263 22.19 -2.15 -15.80
N GLY A 264 22.00 -3.36 -16.33
CA GLY A 264 23.08 -4.28 -16.73
C GLY A 264 23.69 -4.06 -18.12
N ARG A 265 23.46 -2.91 -18.79
CA ARG A 265 23.98 -2.66 -20.15
C ARG A 265 24.73 -1.34 -20.31
N GLU A 266 25.59 -0.97 -19.36
CA GLU A 266 26.63 0.03 -19.67
C GLU A 266 28.00 -0.60 -19.38
N SER A 267 28.55 -1.27 -20.40
CA SER A 267 29.93 -1.72 -20.42
C SER A 267 30.83 -0.55 -20.85
N SER A 268 31.91 -0.33 -20.12
CA SER A 268 33.15 0.27 -20.64
C SER A 268 34.32 -0.43 -19.97
#